data_AF-A0A8C4NEY3-F1
#
_entry.id   AF-A0A8C4NEY3-F1
#
_cell.length_a   1.000
_cell.length_b   1.000
_cell.length_c   1.000
_cell.angle_alpha   90.00
_cell.angle_beta   90.00
_cell.angle_gamma   90.00
#
_symmetry.space_group_name_H-M   'P 1'
#
loop_
_entity.id
_entity.type
_entity.pdbx_description
1 polymer ?
#
loop_
_entity_poly.entity_id
_entity_poly.type
_entity_poly.pdbx_seq_one_letter_code
_entity_poly.pdbx_strand_id
1 'polypeptide(L)'
;MPRHVLHGHRCVSCDDDCTGVLLNDLDTALGMVATVNLTGKIPAPYAFLSTTENTTHALKHHLSPQRNPNRLMDLAKDNLQNLVGELDELLNRTVRVYADGEQADRDSNRTLLRALEVEGMITIAGKSAQGKLCHHIRLLKMVTHKS
;
A
#
# COMPACT_ATOMS: atom_id res chain seq x y z
N MET A 1 -24.26 -66.47 44.46
CA MET A 1 -25.29 -66.89 45.44
C MET A 1 -26.64 -66.78 44.75
N PRO A 2 -27.55 -67.76 44.89
CA PRO A 2 -28.84 -67.72 44.21
C PRO A 2 -29.72 -66.56 44.72
N ARG A 3 -30.29 -65.77 43.80
CA ARG A 3 -31.16 -64.63 44.10
C ARG A 3 -32.57 -65.11 44.45
N HIS A 4 -33.18 -64.50 45.47
CA HIS A 4 -34.50 -64.91 45.99
C HIS A 4 -35.45 -63.72 46.11
N VAL A 5 -36.75 -63.98 45.96
CA VAL A 5 -37.83 -63.03 46.26
C VAL A 5 -38.76 -63.62 47.32
N LEU A 6 -39.40 -62.74 48.10
CA LEU A 6 -40.48 -63.13 49.00
C LEU A 6 -41.78 -63.22 48.20
N HIS A 7 -42.35 -64.43 48.10
CA HIS A 7 -43.64 -64.66 47.48
C HIS A 7 -44.63 -65.21 48.53
N GLY A 8 -45.52 -64.35 49.02
CA GLY A 8 -46.34 -64.63 50.19
C GLY A 8 -45.48 -64.71 51.46
N HIS A 9 -45.51 -65.84 52.16
CA HIS A 9 -44.69 -66.10 53.36
C HIS A 9 -43.48 -67.02 53.08
N ARG A 10 -43.09 -67.20 51.81
CA ARG A 10 -41.99 -68.09 51.43
C ARG A 10 -40.96 -67.35 50.59
N CYS A 11 -39.67 -67.61 50.86
CA CYS A 11 -38.59 -67.23 49.96
C CYS A 11 -38.50 -68.25 48.83
N VAL A 12 -38.58 -67.78 47.59
CA VAL A 12 -38.45 -68.61 46.39
C VAL A 12 -37.28 -68.09 45.55
N SER A 13 -36.49 -68.99 44.97
CA SER A 13 -35.41 -68.61 44.06
C SER A 13 -35.98 -67.97 42.80
N CYS A 14 -35.38 -66.88 42.36
CA CYS A 14 -35.65 -66.20 41.08
C CYS A 14 -34.46 -66.32 40.13
N ASP A 15 -33.60 -67.30 40.37
CA ASP A 15 -32.40 -67.56 39.59
C ASP A 15 -32.68 -68.73 38.62
N ASP A 16 -33.68 -68.54 37.76
CA ASP A 16 -34.06 -69.48 36.70
C ASP A 16 -33.61 -69.00 35.31
N ASP A 17 -33.78 -69.83 34.29
CA ASP A 17 -33.31 -69.55 32.92
C ASP A 17 -34.03 -68.36 32.26
N CYS A 18 -35.13 -67.88 32.82
CA CYS A 18 -35.89 -66.75 32.29
C CYS A 18 -35.57 -65.45 33.03
N THR A 19 -35.73 -65.44 34.36
CA THR A 19 -35.56 -64.26 35.22
C THR A 19 -34.11 -64.06 35.66
N GLY A 20 -33.32 -65.13 35.80
CA GLY A 20 -31.90 -65.06 36.16
C GLY A 20 -31.06 -64.34 35.10
N VAL A 21 -31.41 -64.50 33.81
CA VAL A 21 -30.76 -63.76 32.70
C VAL A 21 -31.02 -62.26 32.82
N LEU A 22 -32.28 -61.85 33.00
CA LEU A 22 -32.64 -60.44 33.18
C LEU A 22 -31.99 -59.82 34.41
N LEU A 23 -31.90 -60.58 35.51
CA LEU A 23 -31.23 -60.12 36.73
C LEU A 23 -29.71 -59.99 36.54
N ASN A 24 -29.07 -60.83 35.73
CA ASN A 24 -27.66 -60.67 35.36
C ASN A 24 -27.42 -59.40 34.55
N ASP A 25 -28.30 -59.09 33.60
CA ASP A 25 -28.21 -57.86 32.81
C ASP A 25 -28.41 -56.63 33.70
N LEU A 26 -29.33 -56.70 34.66
CA LEU A 26 -29.56 -55.63 35.61
C LEU A 26 -28.37 -55.41 36.55
N ASP A 27 -27.77 -56.48 37.07
CA ASP A 27 -26.56 -56.41 37.90
C ASP A 27 -25.38 -55.84 37.10
N THR A 28 -25.25 -56.22 35.83
CA THR A 28 -24.24 -55.69 34.91
C THR A 28 -24.44 -54.19 34.67
N ALA A 29 -25.69 -53.78 34.39
CA ALA A 29 -26.03 -52.38 34.19
C ALA A 29 -25.83 -51.53 35.46
N LEU A 30 -26.20 -52.06 36.63
CA LEU A 30 -25.98 -51.42 37.92
C LEU A 30 -24.49 -51.26 38.21
N GLY A 31 -23.69 -52.28 37.88
CA GLY A 31 -22.24 -52.25 37.96
C GLY A 31 -21.64 -51.16 37.06
N MET A 32 -22.10 -51.05 35.81
CA MET A 32 -21.67 -49.98 34.91
C MET A 32 -22.04 -48.59 35.44
N VAL A 33 -23.28 -48.40 35.89
CA VAL A 33 -23.76 -47.13 36.44
C VAL A 33 -23.01 -46.74 37.71
N ALA A 34 -22.66 -47.68 38.57
CA ALA A 34 -21.89 -47.43 39.79
C ALA A 34 -20.46 -46.97 39.53
N THR A 35 -19.89 -47.26 38.35
CA THR A 35 -18.53 -46.85 37.98
C THR A 35 -18.43 -45.43 37.41
N VAL A 36 -19.58 -44.81 37.08
CA VAL A 36 -19.63 -43.46 36.49
C VAL A 36 -20.39 -42.51 37.41
N ASN A 37 -19.90 -41.28 37.53
CA ASN A 37 -20.59 -40.26 38.32
C ASN A 37 -21.72 -39.62 37.49
N LEU A 38 -22.93 -40.21 37.53
CA LEU A 38 -24.10 -39.74 36.78
C LEU A 38 -24.63 -38.36 37.20
N THR A 39 -24.34 -37.93 38.43
CA THR A 39 -24.71 -36.61 38.96
C THR A 39 -23.55 -35.61 38.90
N GLY A 40 -22.40 -36.04 38.40
CA GLY A 40 -21.21 -35.22 38.24
C GLY A 40 -21.47 -34.07 37.28
N LYS A 41 -21.10 -32.86 37.67
CA LYS A 41 -21.09 -31.72 36.74
C LYS A 41 -19.93 -31.91 35.78
N ILE A 42 -20.23 -32.02 34.49
CA ILE A 42 -19.20 -31.99 33.45
C ILE A 42 -18.72 -30.53 33.33
N PRO A 43 -17.47 -30.22 33.68
CA PRO A 43 -16.96 -28.85 33.60
C PRO A 43 -16.88 -28.41 32.13
N ALA A 44 -17.27 -27.17 31.85
CA ALA A 44 -17.13 -26.62 30.51
C ALA A 44 -15.64 -26.52 30.13
N PRO A 45 -15.27 -26.82 28.87
CA PRO A 45 -13.88 -26.85 28.43
C PRO A 45 -13.36 -25.43 28.11
N TYR A 46 -13.32 -24.54 29.12
CA TYR A 46 -12.99 -23.12 28.94
C TYR A 46 -11.64 -22.87 28.27
N ALA A 47 -10.62 -23.69 28.56
CA ALA A 47 -9.31 -23.56 27.92
C ALA A 47 -9.38 -23.75 26.39
N PHE A 48 -10.17 -24.74 25.94
CA PHE A 48 -10.41 -24.97 24.52
C PHE A 48 -11.21 -23.83 23.89
N LEU A 49 -12.28 -23.37 24.58
CA LEU A 49 -13.11 -22.27 24.09
C LEU A 49 -12.31 -20.96 23.97
N SER A 50 -11.52 -20.60 24.98
CA SER A 50 -10.69 -19.39 24.98
C SER A 50 -9.58 -19.46 23.92
N THR A 51 -8.96 -20.62 23.72
CA THR A 51 -7.99 -20.81 22.63
C THR A 51 -8.66 -20.59 21.28
N THR A 52 -9.85 -21.17 21.09
CA THR A 52 -10.63 -21.03 19.85
C THR A 52 -11.06 -19.58 19.60
N GLU A 53 -11.47 -18.87 20.64
CA GLU A 53 -11.81 -17.45 20.57
C GLU A 53 -10.60 -16.61 20.15
N ASN A 54 -9.45 -16.82 20.79
CA ASN A 54 -8.19 -16.13 20.47
C ASN A 54 -7.75 -16.38 19.02
N THR A 55 -7.80 -17.64 18.56
CA THR A 55 -7.47 -17.97 17.16
C THR A 55 -8.45 -17.37 16.18
N THR A 56 -9.74 -17.33 16.52
CA THR A 56 -10.78 -16.74 15.68
C THR A 56 -10.57 -15.22 15.56
N HIS A 57 -10.19 -14.56 16.66
CA HIS A 57 -9.88 -13.13 16.66
C HIS A 57 -8.68 -12.80 15.77
N ALA A 58 -7.62 -13.61 15.85
CA ALA A 58 -6.46 -13.47 14.97
C ALA A 58 -6.85 -13.66 13.50
N LEU A 59 -7.60 -14.71 13.18
CA LEU A 59 -8.05 -15.01 11.83
C LEU A 59 -8.93 -13.90 11.23
N LYS A 60 -9.86 -13.31 12.01
CA LYS A 60 -10.67 -12.16 11.56
C LYS A 60 -9.81 -11.01 11.04
N HIS A 61 -8.72 -10.71 11.72
CA HIS A 61 -7.82 -9.65 11.31
C HIS A 61 -7.08 -10.00 10.02
N HIS A 62 -6.64 -11.25 9.86
CA HIS A 62 -5.97 -11.71 8.62
C HIS A 62 -6.92 -11.80 7.43
N LEU A 63 -8.17 -12.22 7.66
CA LEU A 63 -9.21 -12.34 6.66
C LEU A 63 -9.97 -11.02 6.41
N SER A 64 -9.52 -9.92 7.03
CA SER A 64 -10.09 -8.60 6.77
C SER A 64 -10.06 -8.30 5.27
N PRO A 65 -11.16 -7.79 4.68
CA PRO A 65 -11.21 -7.45 3.25
C PRO A 65 -10.08 -6.51 2.80
N GLN A 66 -9.56 -5.68 3.70
CA GLN A 66 -8.45 -4.76 3.45
C GLN A 66 -7.13 -5.48 3.20
N ARG A 67 -6.97 -6.69 3.74
CA ARG A 67 -5.80 -7.56 3.57
C ARG A 67 -6.01 -8.63 2.52
N ASN A 68 -7.12 -8.58 1.78
CA ASN A 68 -7.34 -9.47 0.66
C ASN A 68 -6.20 -9.29 -0.36
N PRO A 69 -5.44 -10.36 -0.68
CA PRO A 69 -4.32 -10.27 -1.60
C PRO A 69 -4.70 -9.71 -2.97
N ASN A 70 -5.86 -10.06 -3.52
CA ASN A 70 -6.31 -9.59 -4.82
C ASN A 70 -6.55 -8.07 -4.79
N ARG A 71 -7.21 -7.56 -3.74
CA ARG A 71 -7.42 -6.12 -3.55
C ARG A 71 -6.09 -5.36 -3.44
N LEU A 72 -5.13 -5.92 -2.70
CA LEU A 72 -3.80 -5.31 -2.57
C LEU A 72 -3.04 -5.30 -3.89
N MET A 73 -3.17 -6.36 -4.70
CA MET A 73 -2.59 -6.42 -6.04
C MET A 73 -3.24 -5.43 -7.00
N ASP A 74 -4.56 -5.27 -6.96
CA ASP A 74 -5.28 -4.27 -7.75
C ASP A 74 -4.83 -2.85 -7.38
N LEU A 75 -4.74 -2.54 -6.08
CA LEU A 75 -4.21 -1.26 -5.60
C LEU A 75 -2.77 -1.00 -6.06
N ALA A 76 -1.91 -2.02 -5.98
CA ALA A 76 -0.53 -1.91 -6.44
C ALA A 76 -0.46 -1.67 -7.96
N LYS A 77 -1.33 -2.33 -8.73
CA LYS A 77 -1.44 -2.14 -10.17
C LYS A 77 -1.91 -0.73 -10.53
N ASP A 78 -2.96 -0.23 -9.89
CA ASP A 78 -3.50 1.12 -10.13
C ASP A 78 -2.45 2.19 -9.79
N ASN A 79 -1.76 2.04 -8.65
CA ASN A 79 -0.67 2.94 -8.27
C ASN A 79 0.47 2.94 -9.30
N LEU A 80 0.84 1.77 -9.81
CA LEU A 80 1.89 1.66 -10.82
C LEU A 80 1.46 2.29 -12.15
N GLN A 81 0.20 2.10 -12.56
CA GLN A 81 -0.34 2.72 -13.77
C GLN A 81 -0.33 4.26 -13.68
N ASN A 82 -0.75 4.81 -12.53
CA ASN A 82 -0.71 6.25 -12.29
C ASN A 82 0.73 6.79 -12.35
N LEU A 83 1.67 6.11 -11.67
CA LEU A 83 3.08 6.51 -11.66
C LEU A 83 3.71 6.50 -13.05
N VAL A 84 3.38 5.51 -13.88
CA VAL A 84 3.83 5.45 -15.28
C VAL A 84 3.27 6.62 -16.08
N GLY A 85 2.01 7.00 -15.86
CA GLY A 85 1.40 8.19 -16.48
C GLY A 85 2.09 9.49 -16.08
N GLU A 86 2.39 9.67 -14.78
CA GLU A 86 3.14 10.82 -14.28
C GLU A 86 4.55 10.90 -14.87
N LEU A 87 5.22 9.76 -15.05
CA LEU A 87 6.54 9.69 -15.66
C LEU A 87 6.52 10.08 -17.14
N ASP A 88 5.48 9.67 -17.88
CA ASP A 88 5.31 10.04 -19.29
C ASP A 88 5.04 11.54 -19.45
N GLU A 89 4.19 12.11 -18.58
CA GLU A 89 3.96 13.55 -18.57
C GLU A 89 5.26 14.32 -18.26
N LEU A 90 6.01 13.87 -17.25
CA LEU A 90 7.28 14.47 -16.87
C LEU A 90 8.28 14.41 -18.02
N LEU A 91 8.41 13.26 -18.69
CA LEU A 91 9.27 13.08 -19.85
C LEU A 91 8.91 14.05 -20.98
N ASN A 92 7.62 14.16 -21.31
CA ASN A 92 7.14 15.08 -22.35
C ASN A 92 7.47 16.55 -22.00
N ARG A 93 7.32 16.94 -20.72
CA ARG A 93 7.70 18.26 -20.24
C ARG A 93 9.20 18.49 -20.33
N THR A 94 10.03 17.51 -19.98
CA THR A 94 11.49 17.60 -20.11
C THR A 94 11.92 17.80 -21.57
N VAL A 95 11.33 17.05 -22.50
CA VAL A 95 11.61 17.19 -23.94
C VAL A 95 11.24 18.58 -24.44
N ARG A 96 10.10 19.12 -24.04
CA ARG A 96 9.69 20.50 -24.39
C ARG A 96 10.65 21.54 -23.84
N VAL A 97 11.02 21.44 -22.56
CA VAL A 97 11.98 22.36 -21.93
C VAL A 97 13.34 22.32 -22.64
N TYR A 98 13.78 21.15 -23.10
CA TYR A 98 15.01 21.02 -23.88
C TYR A 98 14.89 21.75 -25.23
N ALA A 99 13.80 21.53 -25.96
CA ALA A 99 13.56 22.19 -27.24
C ALA A 99 13.45 23.72 -27.10
N ASP A 100 12.75 24.20 -26.06
CA ASP A 100 12.64 25.62 -25.73
C ASP A 100 14.01 26.21 -25.37
N GLY A 101 14.84 25.45 -24.64
CA GLY A 101 16.21 25.83 -24.30
C GLY A 101 17.11 26.00 -25.52
N GLU A 102 17.08 25.04 -26.46
CA GLU A 102 17.83 25.18 -27.72
C GLU A 102 17.37 26.40 -28.54
N GLN A 103 16.07 26.66 -28.56
CA GLN A 103 15.52 27.81 -29.27
C GLN A 103 15.97 29.13 -28.61
N ALA A 104 15.91 29.21 -27.28
CA ALA A 104 16.37 30.37 -26.52
C ALA A 104 17.87 30.65 -26.70
N ASP A 105 18.70 29.61 -26.82
CA ASP A 105 20.13 29.73 -27.11
C ASP A 105 20.36 30.32 -28.52
N ARG A 106 19.66 29.78 -29.53
CA ARG A 106 19.73 30.30 -30.91
C ARG A 106 19.28 31.76 -30.99
N ASP A 107 18.21 32.11 -30.28
CA ASP A 107 17.66 33.47 -30.26
C ASP A 107 18.59 34.44 -29.52
N SER A 108 19.23 33.99 -28.43
CA SER A 108 20.28 34.75 -27.73
C SER A 108 21.48 35.01 -28.62
N ASN A 109 21.98 33.98 -29.32
CA ASN A 109 23.11 34.12 -30.23
C ASN A 109 22.80 35.07 -31.39
N ARG A 110 21.59 34.95 -31.99
CA ARG A 110 21.13 35.89 -33.03
C ARG A 110 21.08 37.34 -32.51
N THR A 111 20.58 37.53 -31.29
CA THR A 111 20.49 38.86 -30.67
C THR A 111 21.87 39.44 -30.41
N LEU A 112 22.81 38.63 -29.92
CA LEU A 112 24.20 39.03 -29.73
C LEU A 112 24.86 39.47 -31.03
N LEU A 113 24.72 38.69 -32.11
CA LEU A 113 25.29 39.03 -33.42
C LEU A 113 24.76 40.38 -33.94
N ARG A 114 23.46 40.64 -33.78
CA ARG A 114 22.86 41.93 -34.15
C ARG A 114 23.38 43.07 -33.28
N ALA A 115 23.58 42.85 -31.98
CA ALA A 115 24.13 43.86 -31.09
C ALA A 115 25.57 44.24 -31.49
N LEU A 116 26.40 43.26 -31.83
CA LEU A 116 27.76 43.47 -32.33
C LEU A 116 27.77 44.23 -33.67
N GLU A 117 26.83 43.93 -34.57
CA GLU A 117 26.67 44.67 -35.82
C GLU A 117 26.32 46.14 -35.57
N VAL A 118 25.36 46.40 -34.67
CA VAL A 118 24.96 47.76 -34.27
C VAL A 118 26.12 48.52 -33.61
N GLU A 119 26.89 47.86 -32.74
CA GLU A 119 28.09 48.43 -32.13
C GLU A 119 29.12 48.84 -33.21
N GLY A 120 29.33 48.00 -34.21
CA GLY A 120 30.19 48.29 -35.36
C GLY A 120 29.71 49.54 -36.12
N MET A 121 28.41 49.62 -36.43
CA MET A 121 27.83 50.78 -37.11
C MET A 121 28.00 52.08 -36.31
N ILE A 122 27.74 52.05 -34.99
CA ILE A 122 27.92 53.20 -34.10
C ILE A 122 29.39 53.64 -34.08
N THR A 123 30.32 52.70 -34.00
CA THR A 123 31.76 52.98 -33.97
C THR A 123 32.22 53.67 -35.26
N ILE A 124 31.76 53.19 -36.42
CA ILE A 124 32.06 53.80 -37.73
C ILE A 124 31.48 55.22 -37.82
N ALA A 125 30.19 55.37 -37.45
CA ALA A 125 29.52 56.67 -37.46
C ALA A 125 30.23 57.68 -36.55
N GLY A 126 30.64 57.26 -35.35
CA GLY A 126 31.40 58.08 -34.40
C GLY A 126 32.74 58.56 -34.97
N LYS A 127 33.53 57.66 -35.56
CA LYS A 127 34.81 58.02 -36.21
C LYS A 127 34.61 59.01 -37.36
N SER A 128 33.58 58.79 -38.20
CA SER A 128 33.25 59.68 -39.31
C SER A 128 32.85 61.09 -38.83
N ALA A 129 32.00 61.17 -37.80
CA ALA A 129 31.59 62.43 -37.19
C ALA A 129 32.79 63.19 -36.59
N GLN A 130 33.68 62.50 -35.86
CA GLN A 130 34.90 63.08 -35.31
C GLN A 130 35.81 63.63 -36.42
N GLY A 131 36.00 62.88 -37.51
CA GLY A 131 36.79 63.32 -38.66
C GLY A 131 36.24 64.61 -39.30
N LYS A 132 34.91 64.67 -39.51
CA LYS A 132 34.24 65.88 -40.01
C LYS A 132 34.43 67.07 -39.07
N LEU A 133 34.27 66.86 -37.75
CA LEU A 133 34.46 67.90 -36.75
C LEU A 133 35.90 68.44 -36.76
N CYS A 134 36.90 67.56 -36.78
CA CYS A 134 38.31 67.94 -36.88
C CYS A 134 38.61 68.76 -38.14
N HIS A 135 38.05 68.35 -39.28
CA HIS A 135 38.17 69.10 -40.53
C HIS A 135 37.55 70.51 -40.40
N HIS A 136 36.35 70.59 -39.82
CA HIS A 136 35.66 71.87 -39.65
C HIS A 136 36.40 72.84 -38.71
N ILE A 137 36.91 72.33 -37.58
CA ILE A 137 37.75 73.11 -36.65
C ILE A 137 39.01 73.62 -37.35
N ARG A 138 39.64 72.80 -38.21
CA ARG A 138 40.84 73.19 -38.96
C ARG A 138 40.53 74.34 -39.93
N LEU A 139 39.40 74.26 -40.65
CA LEU A 139 38.95 75.35 -41.53
C LEU A 139 38.67 76.64 -40.75
N LEU A 140 37.96 76.55 -39.61
CA LEU A 140 37.70 77.71 -38.76
C LEU A 140 39.00 78.39 -38.30
N LYS A 141 39.99 77.61 -37.84
CA LYS A 141 41.31 78.14 -37.47
C LYS A 141 42.02 78.85 -38.62
N MET A 142 41.91 78.33 -39.85
CA MET A 142 42.51 78.97 -41.04
C MET A 142 41.84 80.29 -41.39
N VAL A 143 40.52 80.39 -41.23
CA VAL A 143 39.77 81.63 -41.50
C VAL A 143 40.06 82.68 -40.41
N THR A 144 40.13 82.29 -39.14
CA THR A 144 40.38 83.22 -38.03
C THR A 144 41.81 83.75 -37.96
N HIS A 145 42.80 83.08 -38.56
CA HIS A 145 44.19 83.54 -38.61
C HIS A 145 44.52 84.41 -39.84
N LYS A 146 43.56 84.57 -40.77
CA LYS A 146 43.72 85.35 -42.01
C LYS A 146 43.07 86.74 -41.94
N SER A 147 42.52 87.11 -40.78
CA SER A 147 41.99 88.43 -40.42
C SER A 147 42.81 89.04 -39.30
#